data_AF-A0A194S2V0-F1
#
_entry.id   AF-A0A194S2V0-F1
#
_cell.length_a   1.000
_cell.length_b   1.000
_cell.length_c   1.000
_cell.angle_alpha   90.00
_cell.angle_beta   90.00
_cell.angle_gamma   90.00
#
_symmetry.space_group_name_H-M   'P 1'
#
loop_
_entity.id
_entity.type
_entity.pdbx_description
1 polymer ?
#
loop_
_entity_poly.entity_id
_entity_poly.type
_entity_poly.pdbx_seq_one_letter_code
_entity_poly.pdbx_strand_id
1 'polypeptide(L)'
;MSDGGDEVPAKLRFHKGLRWKIVDKVEPNDGSLAWGCWIEMKGGEEVDKLATLVPFFADVAKNGPEMLPDGLRPGPSWYPTMSLSLDFKSKFPLSPSSRAQYGTRTFGLYSTTKTIHDGRHDLTVEVWAGPADLGARTPEAREGELDEDRVARWRREGARLVGVSTQMALAVPLEVNSARGRKAGSDSAAGNANIMPPDDDKKARL
;
A
#
# COMPACT_ATOMS: atom_id res chain seq x y z
N MET A 1 -18.28 9.01 6.22
CA MET A 1 -18.37 9.13 4.75
C MET A 1 -17.21 8.33 4.20
N SER A 2 -17.38 7.04 3.87
CA SER A 2 -17.93 6.53 2.60
C SER A 2 -17.18 7.07 1.39
N ASP A 3 -16.42 6.17 0.77
CA ASP A 3 -15.92 6.17 -0.61
C ASP A 3 -14.99 7.32 -1.03
N GLY A 4 -13.71 6.97 -1.16
CA GLY A 4 -12.74 7.77 -1.87
C GLY A 4 -13.05 7.79 -3.37
N GLY A 5 -13.35 8.98 -3.89
CA GLY A 5 -13.16 9.40 -5.28
C GLY A 5 -13.81 8.54 -6.37
N ASP A 6 -14.95 9.00 -6.89
CA ASP A 6 -15.79 8.28 -7.86
C ASP A 6 -15.19 7.99 -9.25
N GLU A 7 -13.98 8.43 -9.59
CA GLU A 7 -13.38 8.11 -10.90
C GLU A 7 -11.90 7.73 -10.84
N VAL A 8 -11.61 6.59 -10.22
CA VAL A 8 -10.41 5.82 -10.62
C VAL A 8 -10.66 5.25 -12.02
N PRO A 9 -9.83 5.55 -13.04
CA PRO A 9 -9.99 5.01 -14.39
C PRO A 9 -10.07 3.49 -14.39
N ALA A 10 -10.97 2.89 -15.18
CA ALA A 10 -11.22 1.44 -15.16
C ALA A 10 -9.95 0.57 -15.31
N LYS A 11 -8.96 1.07 -16.04
CA LYS A 11 -7.64 0.43 -16.24
C LYS A 11 -6.71 0.47 -15.01
N LEU A 12 -6.98 1.36 -14.05
CA LEU A 12 -6.25 1.52 -12.79
C LEU A 12 -7.02 0.92 -11.60
N ARG A 13 -8.24 0.41 -11.83
CA ARG A 13 -9.01 -0.29 -10.81
C ARG A 13 -8.45 -1.71 -10.64
N PHE A 14 -7.63 -1.92 -9.61
CA PHE A 14 -7.14 -3.25 -9.20
C PHE A 14 -8.25 -4.19 -8.69
N HIS A 15 -9.51 -3.74 -8.67
CA HIS A 15 -10.70 -4.45 -8.13
C HIS A 15 -10.95 -5.87 -8.65
N LYS A 16 -10.38 -6.28 -9.79
CA LYS A 16 -10.55 -7.65 -10.31
C LYS A 16 -9.43 -8.62 -9.92
N GLY A 17 -8.33 -8.12 -9.34
CA GLY A 17 -7.13 -8.92 -9.07
C GLY A 17 -6.85 -9.22 -7.59
N LEU A 18 -7.36 -8.40 -6.68
CA LEU A 18 -7.07 -8.49 -5.24
C LEU A 18 -8.36 -8.44 -4.42
N ARG A 19 -8.42 -9.24 -3.35
CA ARG A 19 -9.45 -9.18 -2.31
C ARG A 19 -8.77 -8.88 -0.99
N TRP A 20 -9.30 -7.95 -0.19
CA TRP A 20 -8.76 -7.69 1.15
C TRP A 20 -9.81 -7.78 2.26
N LYS A 21 -9.35 -8.04 3.48
CA LYS A 21 -10.13 -7.94 4.72
C LYS A 21 -9.33 -7.13 5.75
N ILE A 22 -9.86 -5.97 6.15
CA ILE A 22 -9.27 -5.13 7.20
C ILE A 22 -9.56 -5.75 8.57
N VAL A 23 -8.58 -5.66 9.47
CA VAL A 23 -8.73 -6.10 10.87
C VAL A 23 -8.85 -4.85 11.74
N ASP A 24 -10.07 -4.49 12.12
CA ASP A 24 -10.33 -3.37 13.01
C ASP A 24 -10.33 -3.86 14.46
N LYS A 25 -9.24 -3.58 15.19
CA LYS A 25 -9.20 -3.74 16.65
C LYS A 25 -8.47 -2.54 17.24
N VAL A 26 -9.19 -1.73 18.02
CA VAL A 26 -8.62 -0.57 18.72
C VAL A 26 -8.25 -1.03 20.12
N GLU A 27 -6.96 -1.19 20.38
CA GLU A 27 -6.41 -1.49 21.71
C GLU A 27 -5.68 -0.26 22.26
N PRO A 28 -5.52 -0.15 23.59
CA PRO A 28 -4.64 0.86 24.19
C PRO A 28 -3.23 0.69 23.60
N ASN A 29 -2.71 1.72 22.94
CA ASN A 29 -1.36 1.72 22.36
C ASN A 29 -0.47 2.75 23.09
N ASP A 30 0.83 2.65 22.83
CA ASP A 30 1.88 3.55 23.30
C ASP A 30 1.94 4.90 22.53
N GLY A 31 0.89 5.24 21.79
CA GLY A 31 0.86 6.33 20.83
C GLY A 31 1.16 5.90 19.38
N SER A 32 1.56 4.64 19.14
CA SER A 32 1.83 4.15 17.78
C SER A 32 0.56 3.85 16.99
N LEU A 33 0.54 4.19 15.71
CA LEU A 33 -0.56 3.84 14.81
C LEU A 33 -0.33 2.44 14.28
N ALA A 34 -1.38 1.62 14.21
CA ALA A 34 -1.29 0.26 13.70
C ALA A 34 -2.42 -0.02 12.70
N TRP A 35 -2.12 -0.80 11.67
CA TRP A 35 -3.08 -1.28 10.70
C TRP A 35 -2.74 -2.70 10.28
N GLY A 36 -3.76 -3.50 10.01
CA GLY A 36 -3.58 -4.85 9.49
C GLY A 36 -4.65 -5.24 8.50
N CYS A 37 -4.25 -6.04 7.51
CA CYS A 37 -5.19 -6.65 6.59
C CYS A 37 -4.70 -8.00 6.09
N TRP A 38 -5.63 -8.80 5.59
CA TRP A 38 -5.34 -9.95 4.73
C TRP A 38 -5.63 -9.57 3.29
N ILE A 39 -4.75 -9.98 2.38
CA ILE A 39 -4.86 -9.76 0.93
C ILE A 39 -4.75 -11.11 0.24
N GLU A 40 -5.77 -11.47 -0.55
CA GLU A 40 -5.79 -12.63 -1.42
C GLU A 40 -5.69 -12.21 -2.88
N MET A 41 -4.77 -12.84 -3.63
CA MET A 41 -4.64 -12.70 -5.07
C MET A 41 -5.65 -13.60 -5.79
N LYS A 42 -6.47 -13.03 -6.68
CA LYS A 42 -7.50 -13.77 -7.44
C LYS A 42 -6.96 -14.52 -8.67
N GLY A 43 -5.69 -14.35 -8.99
CA GLY A 43 -5.02 -14.97 -10.13
C GLY A 43 -3.52 -14.68 -10.11
N GLY A 44 -2.81 -15.14 -11.14
CA GLY A 44 -1.36 -15.00 -11.22
C GLY A 44 -0.61 -16.02 -10.36
N GLU A 45 0.64 -15.66 -10.04
CA GLU A 45 1.60 -16.52 -9.36
C GLU A 45 1.18 -16.85 -7.92
N GLU A 46 1.72 -17.95 -7.38
CA GLU A 46 1.42 -18.38 -6.02
C GLU A 46 2.36 -17.71 -5.02
N VAL A 47 1.78 -17.18 -3.94
CA VAL A 47 2.49 -16.33 -2.97
C VAL A 47 3.46 -17.11 -2.13
N ASP A 48 3.17 -18.39 -1.89
CA ASP A 48 4.03 -19.31 -1.15
C ASP A 48 5.25 -19.73 -1.97
N LYS A 49 5.24 -19.54 -3.28
CA LYS A 49 6.37 -19.91 -4.16
C LYS A 49 7.34 -18.78 -4.41
N LEU A 50 6.92 -17.53 -4.32
CA LEU A 50 7.69 -16.39 -4.85
C LEU A 50 8.04 -15.32 -3.83
N ALA A 51 9.33 -15.30 -3.47
CA ALA A 51 9.92 -14.25 -2.65
C ALA A 51 9.78 -12.85 -3.30
N THR A 52 9.70 -12.78 -4.63
CA THR A 52 9.62 -11.51 -5.39
C THR A 52 8.35 -10.71 -5.11
N LEU A 53 7.31 -11.33 -4.56
CA LEU A 53 6.09 -10.64 -4.17
C LEU A 53 6.22 -9.92 -2.82
N VAL A 54 7.16 -10.33 -1.96
CA VAL A 54 7.33 -9.75 -0.62
C VAL A 54 7.65 -8.25 -0.67
N PRO A 55 8.58 -7.74 -1.51
CA PRO A 55 8.83 -6.30 -1.63
C PRO A 55 7.59 -5.51 -2.06
N PHE A 56 6.81 -6.04 -3.00
CA PHE A 56 5.57 -5.39 -3.45
C PHE A 56 4.58 -5.25 -2.30
N PHE A 57 4.33 -6.34 -1.56
CA PHE A 57 3.40 -6.33 -0.45
C PHE A 57 3.89 -5.52 0.75
N ALA A 58 5.20 -5.40 0.93
CA ALA A 58 5.79 -4.55 1.95
C ALA A 58 5.49 -3.06 1.69
N ASP A 59 5.45 -2.60 0.44
CA ASP A 59 5.32 -1.17 0.07
C ASP A 59 3.85 -0.69 -0.12
N VAL A 60 2.86 -1.60 -0.07
CA VAL A 60 1.42 -1.26 -0.30
C VAL A 60 0.61 -1.12 0.99
N ALA A 61 1.26 -1.05 2.15
CA ALA A 61 0.58 -0.87 3.42
C ALA A 61 -0.04 0.53 3.55
N LYS A 62 -1.02 0.67 4.46
CA LYS A 62 -1.67 1.96 4.71
C LYS A 62 -0.67 2.96 5.31
N ASN A 63 -0.62 4.17 4.76
CA ASN A 63 0.32 5.20 5.21
C ASN A 63 -0.02 5.71 6.62
N GLY A 64 1.02 6.00 7.39
CA GLY A 64 0.93 6.51 8.77
C GLY A 64 -0.09 7.63 8.97
N PRO A 65 0.01 8.75 8.23
CA PRO A 65 -0.90 9.88 8.37
C PRO A 65 -2.37 9.54 8.09
N GLU A 66 -2.67 8.53 7.27
CA GLU A 66 -4.04 8.08 7.01
C GLU A 66 -4.63 7.23 8.14
N MET A 67 -3.79 6.77 9.07
CA MET A 67 -4.21 6.02 10.26
C MET A 67 -4.57 6.93 11.43
N LEU A 68 -4.29 8.25 11.35
CA LEU A 68 -4.66 9.20 12.39
C LEU A 68 -6.18 9.26 12.60
N PRO A 69 -6.65 9.63 13.81
CA PRO A 69 -8.06 9.93 14.06
C PRO A 69 -8.60 11.02 13.13
N ASP A 70 -9.91 10.97 12.89
CA ASP A 70 -10.60 12.01 12.12
C ASP A 70 -10.37 13.39 12.78
N GLY A 71 -10.07 14.40 11.96
CA GLY A 71 -9.69 15.75 12.42
C GLY A 71 -8.18 15.96 12.66
N LEU A 72 -7.40 14.88 12.83
CA LEU A 72 -5.94 14.93 12.91
C LEU A 72 -5.25 14.48 11.62
N ARG A 73 -5.99 13.81 10.72
CA ARG A 73 -5.49 13.45 9.40
C ARG A 73 -5.10 14.70 8.60
N PRO A 74 -3.98 14.66 7.85
CA PRO A 74 -3.69 15.73 6.92
C PRO A 74 -4.79 15.82 5.86
N GLY A 75 -4.88 16.98 5.20
CA GLY A 75 -5.68 17.11 3.97
C GLY A 75 -5.19 16.17 2.86
N PRO A 76 -5.89 16.16 1.70
CA PRO A 76 -5.54 15.30 0.57
C PRO A 76 -4.04 15.39 0.22
N SER A 77 -3.33 14.29 0.41
CA SER A 77 -1.87 14.20 0.26
C SER A 77 -1.51 12.92 -0.49
N TRP A 78 -0.32 12.93 -1.11
CA TRP A 78 0.33 11.71 -1.61
C TRP A 78 1.59 11.43 -0.80
N TYR A 79 1.99 10.16 -0.75
CA TYR A 79 3.01 9.68 0.18
C TYR A 79 4.14 8.95 -0.55
N PRO A 80 5.09 9.65 -1.18
CA PRO A 80 6.24 9.00 -1.79
C PRO A 80 7.11 8.31 -0.73
N THR A 81 7.34 7.01 -0.93
CA THR A 81 8.39 6.25 -0.23
C THR A 81 9.75 6.84 -0.58
N MET A 82 10.47 7.34 0.43
CA MET A 82 11.82 7.89 0.30
C MET A 82 12.90 6.81 0.45
N SER A 83 12.68 5.87 1.37
CA SER A 83 13.57 4.75 1.61
C SER A 83 12.76 3.52 2.00
N LEU A 84 13.16 2.36 1.51
CA LEU A 84 12.62 1.05 1.85
C LEU A 84 13.79 0.11 2.17
N SER A 85 13.82 -0.40 3.39
CA SER A 85 14.69 -1.50 3.80
C SER A 85 13.82 -2.73 4.00
N LEU A 86 14.24 -3.88 3.46
CA LEU A 86 13.47 -5.13 3.52
C LEU A 86 14.36 -6.28 3.97
N ASP A 87 13.92 -6.95 5.03
CA ASP A 87 14.49 -8.20 5.51
C ASP A 87 13.60 -9.38 5.12
N PHE A 88 14.14 -10.35 4.39
CA PHE A 88 13.48 -11.64 4.20
C PHE A 88 13.63 -12.50 5.46
N LYS A 89 12.50 -12.90 6.05
CA LYS A 89 12.46 -13.71 7.28
C LYS A 89 12.20 -15.20 7.02
N SER A 90 11.90 -15.56 5.78
CA SER A 90 11.66 -16.95 5.36
C SER A 90 12.31 -17.29 4.04
N LYS A 91 12.68 -18.56 3.89
CA LYS A 91 13.13 -19.14 2.62
C LYS A 91 11.93 -19.52 1.77
N PHE A 92 11.99 -19.20 0.49
CA PHE A 92 11.01 -19.61 -0.52
C PHE A 92 11.56 -20.77 -1.37
N PRO A 93 10.68 -21.62 -1.94
CA PRO A 93 9.24 -21.70 -1.68
C PRO A 93 8.97 -22.06 -0.22
N LEU A 94 7.85 -21.59 0.33
CA LEU A 94 7.44 -21.88 1.69
C LEU A 94 7.10 -23.37 1.76
N SER A 95 8.00 -24.16 2.34
CA SER A 95 7.74 -25.57 2.54
C SER A 95 6.54 -25.74 3.48
N PRO A 96 5.51 -26.50 3.09
CA PRO A 96 4.48 -26.93 4.03
C PRO A 96 5.18 -27.58 5.21
N SER A 97 4.98 -27.06 6.42
CA SER A 97 5.46 -27.76 7.59
C SER A 97 4.47 -28.89 7.90
N SER A 98 4.90 -29.92 8.63
CA SER A 98 3.99 -30.98 9.11
C SER A 98 2.82 -30.45 9.97
N ARG A 99 2.85 -29.16 10.34
CA ARG A 99 1.85 -28.49 11.21
C ARG A 99 1.09 -27.34 10.54
N ALA A 100 1.49 -26.88 9.36
CA ALA A 100 0.90 -25.69 8.73
C ALA A 100 0.84 -25.83 7.21
N GLN A 101 -0.37 -25.76 6.67
CA GLN A 101 -0.60 -25.42 5.27
C GLN A 101 -0.69 -23.90 5.17
N TYR A 102 -0.03 -23.31 4.19
CA TYR A 102 -0.13 -21.88 3.91
C TYR A 102 -1.15 -21.65 2.80
N GLY A 103 -1.83 -20.51 2.86
CA GLY A 103 -2.64 -20.03 1.73
C GLY A 103 -1.73 -19.81 0.53
N THR A 104 -2.06 -20.44 -0.59
CA THR A 104 -1.28 -20.33 -1.84
C THR A 104 -1.38 -18.96 -2.48
N ARG A 105 -2.34 -18.13 -2.04
CA ARG A 105 -2.62 -16.82 -2.65
C ARG A 105 -2.80 -15.69 -1.64
N THR A 106 -2.58 -15.93 -0.35
CA THR A 106 -2.94 -14.98 0.71
C THR A 106 -1.73 -14.49 1.50
N PHE A 107 -1.54 -13.17 1.52
CA PHE A 107 -0.62 -12.48 2.43
C PHE A 107 -1.39 -11.73 3.51
N GLY A 108 -0.79 -11.62 4.69
CA GLY A 108 -1.18 -10.71 5.75
C GLY A 108 -0.20 -9.56 5.82
N LEU A 109 -0.71 -8.35 5.97
CA LEU A 109 0.08 -7.17 6.27
C LEU A 109 -0.25 -6.72 7.69
N TYR A 110 0.78 -6.42 8.45
CA TYR A 110 0.66 -5.69 9.71
C TYR A 110 1.65 -4.54 9.69
N SER A 111 1.16 -3.31 9.75
CA SER A 111 2.00 -2.13 9.70
C SER A 111 1.85 -1.29 10.95
N THR A 112 2.95 -0.66 11.37
CA THR A 112 2.98 0.30 12.47
C THR A 112 3.71 1.58 12.06
N THR A 113 3.23 2.72 12.55
CA THR A 113 3.89 4.03 12.43
C THR A 113 4.08 4.57 13.84
N LYS A 114 5.32 4.94 14.19
CA LYS A 114 5.64 5.46 15.53
C LYS A 114 5.82 6.97 15.53
N THR A 115 6.21 7.54 14.41
CA THR A 115 6.65 8.93 14.28
C THR A 115 6.03 9.57 13.04
N ILE A 116 5.51 10.78 13.24
CA ILE A 116 5.10 11.69 12.17
C ILE A 116 5.65 13.06 12.55
N HIS A 117 6.57 13.60 11.76
CA HIS A 117 7.24 14.85 12.06
C HIS A 117 7.61 15.59 10.77
N ASP A 118 7.21 16.87 10.66
CA ASP A 118 7.47 17.73 9.49
C ASP A 118 7.14 17.05 8.16
N GLY A 119 5.96 16.44 8.10
CA GLY A 119 5.48 15.70 6.93
C GLY A 119 6.17 14.35 6.71
N ARG A 120 7.26 14.01 7.40
CA ARG A 120 7.89 12.69 7.30
C ARG A 120 7.23 11.73 8.26
N HIS A 121 7.13 10.48 7.87
CA HIS A 121 6.65 9.42 8.75
C HIS A 121 7.40 8.13 8.49
N ASP A 122 7.52 7.32 9.54
CA ASP A 122 8.03 5.96 9.45
C ASP A 122 6.88 4.97 9.24
N LEU A 123 7.21 3.84 8.64
CA LEU A 123 6.30 2.72 8.50
C LEU A 123 7.10 1.42 8.63
N THR A 124 6.79 0.61 9.63
CA THR A 124 7.29 -0.76 9.75
C THR A 124 6.19 -1.69 9.29
N VAL A 125 6.45 -2.54 8.29
CA VAL A 125 5.48 -3.47 7.72
C VAL A 125 5.98 -4.89 7.87
N GLU A 126 5.20 -5.73 8.51
CA GLU A 126 5.38 -7.17 8.56
C GLU A 126 4.51 -7.82 7.48
N VAL A 127 5.13 -8.66 6.66
CA VAL A 127 4.47 -9.45 5.63
C VAL A 127 4.42 -10.90 6.09
N TRP A 128 3.22 -11.46 6.16
CA TRP A 128 2.92 -12.77 6.68
C TRP A 128 2.30 -13.65 5.59
N ALA A 129 2.73 -14.91 5.45
CA ALA A 129 1.98 -15.89 4.67
C ALA A 129 0.71 -16.27 5.43
N GLY A 130 -0.43 -16.26 4.74
CA GLY A 130 -1.72 -16.59 5.33
C GLY A 130 -1.79 -18.07 5.74
N PRO A 131 -2.54 -18.39 6.81
CA PRO A 131 -2.78 -19.78 7.21
C PRO A 131 -3.71 -20.53 6.24
N ALA A 132 -4.45 -19.81 5.40
CA ALA A 132 -5.35 -20.34 4.38
C ALA A 132 -5.72 -19.21 3.40
N ASP A 133 -6.37 -19.58 2.30
CA ASP A 133 -6.96 -18.62 1.38
C ASP A 133 -8.24 -17.97 1.95
N LEU A 134 -8.50 -16.69 1.61
CA LEU A 134 -9.60 -15.90 2.15
C LEU A 134 -10.97 -16.44 1.77
N GLY A 135 -11.65 -17.01 2.76
CA GLY A 135 -12.97 -17.62 2.62
C GLY A 135 -12.93 -19.14 2.55
N ALA A 136 -11.74 -19.74 2.54
CA ALA A 136 -11.60 -21.15 2.85
C ALA A 136 -12.03 -21.39 4.31
N ARG A 137 -13.03 -22.24 4.52
CA ARG A 137 -13.38 -22.69 5.87
C ARG A 137 -12.28 -23.63 6.35
N THR A 138 -11.50 -23.21 7.34
CA THR A 138 -10.68 -24.17 8.10
C THR A 138 -11.60 -24.91 9.08
N PRO A 139 -11.54 -26.26 9.16
CA PRO A 139 -12.38 -27.05 10.07
C PRO A 139 -12.25 -26.67 11.56
N GLU A 140 -11.19 -25.94 11.91
CA GLU A 140 -10.74 -25.68 13.28
C GLU A 140 -11.11 -24.29 13.80
N ALA A 141 -11.76 -23.45 12.98
CA ALA A 141 -12.21 -22.12 13.41
C ALA A 141 -13.44 -22.22 14.33
N ARG A 142 -13.24 -22.65 15.58
CA ARG A 142 -14.20 -22.38 16.65
C ARG A 142 -14.19 -20.88 16.95
N GLU A 143 -15.30 -20.23 16.67
CA GLU A 143 -15.65 -18.90 17.20
C GLU A 143 -15.68 -18.97 18.73
N GLY A 144 -15.00 -18.04 19.43
CA GLY A 144 -15.26 -17.81 20.86
C GLY A 144 -14.08 -17.42 21.76
N GLU A 145 -12.85 -17.83 21.48
CA GLU A 145 -11.71 -17.52 22.37
C GLU A 145 -10.54 -16.89 21.60
N LEU A 146 -10.36 -15.58 21.82
CA LEU A 146 -9.13 -14.84 21.50
C LEU A 146 -8.33 -14.72 22.80
N ASP A 147 -7.79 -15.83 23.29
CA ASP A 147 -6.82 -15.79 24.38
C ASP A 147 -5.42 -15.42 23.81
N GLU A 148 -4.59 -14.74 24.59
CA GLU A 148 -3.22 -14.33 24.20
C GLU A 148 -2.39 -15.53 23.74
N ASP A 149 -2.61 -16.68 24.38
CA ASP A 149 -2.01 -17.96 24.03
C ASP A 149 -2.38 -18.46 22.63
N ARG A 150 -3.56 -18.09 22.12
CA ARG A 150 -3.97 -18.43 20.76
C ARG A 150 -3.26 -17.55 19.73
N VAL A 151 -3.08 -16.26 20.01
CA VAL A 151 -2.32 -15.34 19.13
C VAL A 151 -0.86 -15.74 19.08
N ALA A 152 -0.26 -16.05 20.24
CA ALA A 152 1.12 -16.50 20.32
C ALA A 152 1.33 -17.83 19.59
N ARG A 153 0.41 -18.79 19.76
CA ARG A 153 0.43 -20.06 19.03
C ARG A 153 0.24 -19.86 17.54
N TRP A 154 -0.69 -19.02 17.12
CA TRP A 154 -0.92 -18.70 15.71
C TRP A 154 0.32 -18.09 15.06
N ARG A 155 1.00 -17.13 15.71
CA ARG A 155 2.27 -16.57 15.21
C ARG A 155 3.40 -17.60 15.13
N ARG A 156 3.41 -18.60 16.02
CA ARG A 156 4.43 -19.67 16.04
C ARG A 156 4.15 -20.79 15.03
N GLU A 157 2.88 -21.13 14.85
CA GLU A 157 2.47 -22.40 14.23
C GLU A 157 1.58 -22.23 13.00
N GLY A 158 0.77 -21.17 12.92
CA GLY A 158 -0.25 -21.00 11.87
C GLY A 158 0.11 -19.97 10.79
N ALA A 159 0.81 -18.90 11.14
CA ALA A 159 1.24 -17.87 10.21
C ALA A 159 2.77 -17.80 10.11
N ARG A 160 3.27 -17.55 8.90
CA ARG A 160 4.71 -17.48 8.65
C ARG A 160 5.12 -16.07 8.31
N LEU A 161 5.96 -15.45 9.14
CA LEU A 161 6.57 -14.16 8.81
C LEU A 161 7.53 -14.35 7.63
N VAL A 162 7.26 -13.69 6.50
CA VAL A 162 8.07 -13.82 5.28
C VAL A 162 8.98 -12.62 5.05
N GLY A 163 8.56 -11.45 5.50
CA GLY A 163 9.34 -10.23 5.35
C GLY A 163 9.01 -9.21 6.42
N VAL A 164 9.98 -8.36 6.74
CA VAL A 164 9.78 -7.15 7.53
C VAL A 164 10.44 -6.01 6.78
N SER A 165 9.70 -4.94 6.52
CA SER A 165 10.26 -3.72 5.97
C SER A 165 10.18 -2.56 6.93
N THR A 166 11.17 -1.68 6.85
CA THR A 166 11.10 -0.33 7.42
C THR A 166 11.16 0.68 6.28
N GLN A 167 10.27 1.66 6.36
CA GLN A 167 10.09 2.69 5.35
C GLN A 167 10.11 4.07 5.98
N MET A 168 10.57 5.03 5.20
CA MET A 168 10.35 6.45 5.47
C MET A 168 9.65 7.03 4.26
N ALA A 169 8.57 7.76 4.49
CA ALA A 169 7.80 8.40 3.44
C ALA A 169 7.53 9.87 3.80
N LEU A 170 7.28 10.67 2.78
CA LEU A 170 6.97 12.09 2.91
C LEU A 170 5.50 12.32 2.60
N ALA A 171 4.78 13.06 3.43
CA ALA A 171 3.45 13.55 3.14
C ALA A 171 3.57 14.84 2.31
N VAL A 172 3.09 14.78 1.08
CA VAL A 172 3.11 15.92 0.17
C VAL A 172 1.67 16.33 -0.14
N PRO A 173 1.25 17.54 0.25
CA PRO A 173 -0.10 18.03 -0.06
C PRO A 173 -0.34 18.09 -1.57
N LEU A 174 -1.50 17.65 -2.04
CA LEU A 174 -1.84 17.64 -3.47
C LEU A 174 -1.90 19.05 -4.08
N GLU A 175 -2.09 20.08 -3.25
CA GLU A 175 -2.10 21.48 -3.64
C GLU A 175 -0.76 21.90 -4.25
N VAL A 176 0.36 21.34 -3.78
CA VAL A 176 1.70 21.64 -4.31
C VAL A 176 1.80 21.23 -5.79
N ASN A 177 1.24 20.08 -6.14
CA ASN A 177 1.22 19.59 -7.51
C ASN A 177 0.27 20.42 -8.38
N SER A 178 -0.89 20.77 -7.83
CA SER A 178 -1.90 21.59 -8.52
C SER A 178 -1.36 22.98 -8.87
N ALA A 179 -0.63 23.62 -7.96
CA ALA A 179 0.00 24.92 -8.20
C ALA A 179 1.08 24.86 -9.29
N ARG A 180 1.90 23.80 -9.30
CA ARG A 180 2.93 23.59 -10.34
C ARG A 180 2.33 23.31 -11.71
N GLY A 181 1.27 22.50 -11.78
CA GLY A 181 0.56 22.21 -13.03
C GLY A 181 -0.04 23.47 -13.66
N ARG A 182 -0.65 24.35 -12.85
CA ARG A 182 -1.19 25.63 -13.35
C ARG A 182 -0.12 26.56 -13.90
N LYS A 183 1.02 26.66 -13.22
CA LYS A 183 2.14 27.52 -13.66
C LYS A 183 2.76 27.05 -14.98
N ALA A 184 2.90 25.74 -15.18
CA ALA A 184 3.35 25.19 -16.47
C ALA A 184 2.35 25.44 -17.62
N GLY A 185 1.05 25.44 -17.32
CA GLY A 185 -0.01 25.78 -18.29
C GLY A 185 -0.04 27.25 -18.69
N SER A 186 0.29 28.17 -17.77
CA SER A 186 0.38 29.61 -18.10
C SER A 186 1.62 29.95 -18.91
N ASP A 187 2.76 29.32 -18.61
CA ASP A 187 4.02 29.60 -19.32
C ASP A 187 4.01 29.02 -20.75
N SER A 188 3.30 27.91 -20.98
CA SER A 188 3.11 27.33 -22.32
C SER A 188 2.12 28.12 -23.18
N ALA A 189 1.13 28.80 -22.58
CA ALA A 189 0.23 29.69 -23.31
C ALA A 189 0.91 31.01 -23.73
N ALA A 190 1.87 31.51 -22.93
CA ALA A 190 2.61 32.74 -23.25
C ALA A 190 3.71 32.54 -24.32
N GLY A 191 4.24 31.32 -24.47
CA GLY A 191 5.31 31.01 -25.43
C GLY A 191 4.88 30.92 -26.90
N ASN A 192 3.57 30.84 -27.19
CA ASN A 192 3.03 30.65 -28.55
C ASN A 192 2.57 31.95 -29.24
N ALA A 193 2.73 33.12 -28.60
CA ALA A 193 2.23 34.38 -29.15
C ALA A 193 3.23 35.15 -30.05
N ASN A 194 4.42 34.59 -30.36
CA ASN A 194 5.50 35.34 -31.02
C ASN A 194 6.12 34.66 -32.25
N ILE A 195 5.33 33.93 -33.02
CA ILE A 195 5.73 33.47 -34.37
C ILE A 195 4.84 34.19 -35.39
N MET A 196 5.26 35.39 -35.80
CA MET A 196 4.73 35.99 -37.04
C MET A 196 5.19 35.12 -38.22
N PRO A 197 4.29 34.73 -39.14
CA PRO A 197 4.70 34.11 -40.39
C PRO A 197 5.44 35.13 -41.26
N PRO A 198 6.43 34.70 -42.07
CA PRO A 198 7.10 35.59 -43.01
C PRO A 198 6.13 36.03 -44.11
N ASP A 199 6.13 37.34 -44.40
CA ASP A 199 5.42 37.97 -45.51
C ASP A 199 5.96 37.45 -46.86
N ASP A 200 5.28 36.48 -47.45
CA ASP A 200 5.47 36.06 -48.83
C ASP A 200 4.64 36.94 -49.75
N ASP A 201 5.13 38.14 -50.09
CA ASP A 201 4.59 38.86 -51.23
C ASP A 201 5.59 39.82 -51.90
N LYS A 202 6.52 39.26 -52.69
CA LYS A 202 7.12 39.96 -53.84
C LYS A 202 7.35 39.00 -55.01
N LYS A 203 6.28 38.76 -55.77
CA LYS A 203 6.38 38.29 -57.16
C LYS A 203 6.82 39.44 -58.07
N ALA A 204 7.74 39.09 -58.96
CA ALA A 204 8.27 39.85 -60.07
C ALA A 204 7.25 40.66 -60.88
N ARG A 205 7.67 41.86 -61.31
CA ARG A 205 7.26 42.46 -62.59
C ARG A 205 8.49 43.13 -63.24
N LEU A 206 8.78 42.66 -64.46
CA LEU A 206 9.54 43.20 -65.59
C LEU A 206 10.67 44.21 -65.31
#